data_AF-A0A959KZ78-F1
#
_entry.id   AF-A0A959KZ78-F1
#
_cell.length_a   1.000
_cell.length_b   1.000
_cell.length_c   1.000
_cell.angle_alpha   90.00
_cell.angle_beta   90.00
_cell.angle_gamma   90.00
#
_symmetry.space_group_name_H-M   'P 1'
#
loop_
_entity.id
_entity.type
_entity.pdbx_description
1 polymer ?
#
loop_
_entity_poly.entity_id
_entity_poly.type
_entity_poly.pdbx_seq_one_letter_code
_entity_poly.pdbx_strand_id
1 'polypeptide(L)'
;MSSIIRKSTLTFLRDLNLHNHREWFNDQRDRYQAALENMIGSADELLVEMNKHDFIETRSGKDSLMRIYRDTRFSKDKTPFKSHFGGRFRRATNKLRGGYYYHI
;
A
#
# COMPACT_ATOMS: atom_id res chain seq x y z
N MET A 1 -2.38 19.47 -6.02
CA MET A 1 -3.15 18.54 -6.89
C MET A 1 -3.62 17.43 -5.99
N SER A 2 -4.91 17.07 -6.00
CA SER A 2 -5.42 15.94 -5.20
C SER A 2 -5.20 14.64 -5.98
N SER A 3 -4.33 13.77 -5.48
CA SER A 3 -4.06 12.42 -5.97
C SER A 3 -5.18 11.50 -5.51
N ILE A 4 -6.19 11.41 -6.36
CA ILE A 4 -7.21 10.37 -6.27
C ILE A 4 -6.58 9.01 -6.59
N ILE A 5 -6.95 7.99 -5.81
CA ILE A 5 -6.68 6.59 -6.15
C ILE A 5 -7.37 6.29 -7.49
N ARG A 6 -6.56 5.99 -8.51
CA ARG A 6 -7.05 5.79 -9.88
C ARG A 6 -7.86 4.51 -9.95
N LYS A 7 -8.92 4.52 -10.78
CA LYS A 7 -9.71 3.30 -11.08
C LYS A 7 -8.82 2.15 -11.57
N SER A 8 -7.80 2.45 -12.37
CA SER A 8 -6.83 1.45 -12.85
C SER A 8 -6.09 0.71 -11.73
N THR A 9 -5.79 1.40 -10.62
CA THR A 9 -5.18 0.80 -9.42
C THR A 9 -6.13 -0.21 -8.78
N LEU A 10 -7.40 0.19 -8.59
CA LEU A 10 -8.42 -0.70 -8.03
C LEU A 10 -8.73 -1.89 -8.95
N THR A 11 -8.78 -1.66 -10.27
CA THR A 11 -8.95 -2.73 -11.26
C THR A 11 -7.76 -3.70 -11.22
N PHE A 12 -6.53 -3.21 -11.13
CA PHE A 12 -5.35 -4.07 -10.97
C PHE A 12 -5.44 -4.94 -9.71
N LEU A 13 -5.80 -4.38 -8.56
CA LEU A 13 -5.96 -5.14 -7.32
C LEU A 13 -7.04 -6.22 -7.44
N ARG A 14 -8.16 -5.89 -8.09
CA ARG A 14 -9.23 -6.87 -8.37
C ARG A 14 -8.74 -7.99 -9.26
N ASP A 15 -8.05 -7.66 -10.34
CA ASP A 15 -7.55 -8.66 -11.29
C ASP A 15 -6.45 -9.52 -10.66
N LEU A 16 -5.60 -8.93 -9.80
CA LEU A 16 -4.59 -9.66 -9.02
C LEU A 16 -5.24 -10.63 -8.04
N ASN A 17 -6.38 -10.27 -7.45
CA ASN A 17 -7.13 -11.18 -6.59
C ASN A 17 -7.66 -12.40 -7.37
N LEU A 18 -8.09 -12.19 -8.61
CA LEU A 18 -8.58 -13.26 -9.49
C LEU A 18 -7.45 -14.13 -10.08
N HIS A 19 -6.27 -13.53 -10.35
CA HIS A 19 -5.14 -14.16 -11.04
C HIS A 19 -3.86 -14.12 -10.18
N ASN A 20 -3.95 -14.57 -8.93
CA ASN A 20 -2.85 -14.44 -7.95
C ASN A 20 -1.77 -15.53 -8.14
N HIS A 21 -1.04 -15.47 -9.25
CA HIS A 21 0.11 -16.32 -9.54
C HIS A 21 1.25 -15.52 -10.18
N ARG A 22 2.48 -16.05 -10.09
CA ARG A 22 3.71 -15.31 -10.42
C ARG A 22 3.81 -14.94 -11.90
N GLU A 23 3.40 -15.84 -12.79
CA GLU A 23 3.45 -15.62 -14.24
C GLU A 23 2.59 -14.42 -14.63
N TRP A 24 1.31 -14.41 -14.23
CA TRP A 24 0.42 -13.28 -14.50
C TRP A 24 0.92 -11.98 -13.89
N PHE A 25 1.44 -12.01 -12.66
CA PHE A 25 2.00 -10.80 -12.04
C PHE A 25 3.20 -10.24 -12.82
N ASN A 26 4.07 -11.12 -13.33
CA ASN A 26 5.21 -10.70 -14.15
C ASN A 26 4.75 -10.05 -15.46
N ASP A 27 3.71 -10.60 -16.10
CA ASP A 27 3.13 -10.03 -17.31
C ASP A 27 2.43 -8.68 -17.05
N GLN A 28 1.92 -8.47 -15.84
CA GLN A 28 1.25 -7.23 -15.42
C GLN A 28 2.16 -6.28 -14.62
N ARG A 29 3.48 -6.45 -14.70
CA ARG A 29 4.45 -5.69 -13.89
C ARG A 29 4.34 -4.18 -14.09
N ASP A 30 4.05 -3.71 -15.30
CA ASP A 30 3.90 -2.27 -15.59
C ASP A 30 2.65 -1.70 -14.92
N ARG A 31 1.54 -2.46 -14.91
CA ARG A 31 0.32 -2.07 -14.18
C ARG A 31 0.56 -2.01 -12.69
N TYR A 32 1.32 -2.97 -12.15
CA TYR A 32 1.73 -2.94 -10.75
C TYR A 32 2.56 -1.69 -10.44
N GLN A 33 3.55 -1.36 -11.26
CA GLN A 33 4.41 -0.20 -11.05
C GLN A 33 3.60 1.11 -11.08
N ALA A 34 2.69 1.26 -12.04
CA ALA A 34 1.80 2.42 -12.12
C ALA A 34 0.82 2.50 -10.92
N ALA A 35 0.30 1.36 -10.47
CA ALA A 35 -0.56 1.27 -9.29
C ALA A 35 0.21 1.63 -8.00
N LEU A 36 1.46 1.17 -7.88
CA LEU A 36 2.35 1.49 -6.76
C LEU A 36 2.67 2.99 -6.71
N GLU A 37 3.03 3.61 -7.83
CA GLU A 37 3.30 5.05 -7.89
C GLU A 37 2.08 5.89 -7.54
N ASN A 38 0.89 5.50 -8.03
CA ASN A 38 -0.35 6.15 -7.65
C ASN A 38 -0.64 6.01 -6.14
N MET A 39 -0.35 4.84 -5.56
CA MET A 39 -0.53 4.62 -4.12
C MET A 39 0.48 5.41 -3.29
N ILE A 40 1.73 5.55 -3.74
CA ILE A 40 2.75 6.40 -3.09
C ILE A 40 2.25 7.84 -3.01
N GLY A 41 1.80 8.42 -4.13
CA GLY A 41 1.30 9.79 -4.15
C GLY A 41 0.05 9.98 -3.28
N SER A 42 -0.86 9.01 -3.30
CA SER A 42 -2.07 9.06 -2.44
C SER A 42 -1.71 8.96 -0.95
N ALA A 43 -0.70 8.16 -0.59
CA ALA A 43 -0.20 8.06 0.77
C ALA A 43 0.58 9.30 1.22
N ASP A 44 1.30 9.98 0.33
CA ASP A 44 1.94 11.27 0.61
C ASP A 44 0.91 12.34 0.96
N GLU A 45 -0.20 12.41 0.22
CA GLU A 45 -1.29 13.34 0.53
C GLU A 45 -2.00 13.00 1.83
N LEU A 46 -2.29 11.71 2.05
CA LEU A 46 -2.85 11.26 3.32
C LEU A 46 -1.93 11.63 4.49
N LEU A 47 -0.61 11.46 4.33
CA LEU A 47 0.37 11.85 5.35
C LEU A 47 0.31 13.35 5.66
N VAL A 48 0.16 14.21 4.64
CA VAL A 48 0.01 15.67 4.82
C VAL A 48 -1.26 15.98 5.59
N GLU A 49 -2.39 15.38 5.23
CA GLU A 49 -3.67 15.61 5.92
C GLU A 49 -3.65 15.11 7.36
N MET A 50 -3.07 13.93 7.60
CA MET A 50 -2.96 13.39 8.95
C MET A 50 -2.05 14.25 9.84
N ASN A 51 -0.98 14.84 9.30
CA ASN A 51 -0.08 15.73 10.05
C ASN A 51 -0.72 17.07 10.45
N LYS A 52 -1.92 17.41 9.96
CA LYS A 52 -2.68 18.58 10.45
C LYS A 52 -3.25 18.36 11.85
N HIS A 53 -3.43 17.10 12.26
CA HIS A 53 -4.11 16.74 13.51
C HIS A 53 -3.27 15.87 14.45
N ASP A 54 -2.18 15.29 13.96
CA ASP A 54 -1.24 14.50 14.75
C ASP A 54 0.20 14.72 14.27
N PHE A 55 1.18 14.21 15.01
CA PHE A 55 2.58 14.27 14.61
C PHE A 55 3.05 12.90 14.14
N ILE A 56 3.31 12.76 12.85
CA ILE A 56 3.73 11.51 12.21
C ILE A 56 5.17 11.67 11.72
N GLU A 57 6.06 10.77 12.14
CA GLU A 57 7.49 10.80 11.78
C GLU A 57 7.84 9.96 10.53
N THR A 58 6.86 9.27 9.95
CA THR A 58 7.05 8.58 8.67
C THR A 58 7.37 9.60 7.57
N ARG A 59 8.46 9.37 6.82
CA ARG A 59 9.06 10.37 5.94
C ARG A 59 8.32 10.58 4.62
N SER A 60 7.64 9.56 4.10
CA SER A 60 6.90 9.61 2.83
C SER A 60 5.87 8.51 2.76
N GLY A 61 4.93 8.64 1.81
CA GLY A 61 4.00 7.60 1.41
C GLY A 61 4.74 6.32 1.00
N LYS A 62 5.84 6.43 0.26
CA LYS A 62 6.69 5.29 -0.11
C LYS A 62 7.22 4.53 1.11
N ASP A 63 7.70 5.25 2.12
CA ASP A 63 8.21 4.63 3.35
C ASP A 63 7.12 4.03 4.23
N SER A 64 5.88 4.48 4.06
CA SER A 64 4.74 3.94 4.79
C SER A 64 4.21 2.64 4.19
N LEU A 65 4.41 2.40 2.90
CA LEU A 65 3.83 1.26 2.18
C LEU A 65 4.52 -0.06 2.53
N MET A 66 3.70 -1.10 2.66
CA MET A 66 4.15 -2.47 2.87
C MET A 66 4.47 -3.15 1.53
N ARG A 67 5.30 -4.19 1.60
CA ARG A 67 5.58 -5.06 0.45
C ARG A 67 4.32 -5.79 0.01
N ILE A 68 4.16 -5.94 -1.32
CA ILE A 68 3.05 -6.68 -1.93
C ILE A 68 3.18 -8.20 -1.73
N TYR A 69 4.38 -8.73 -1.53
CA TYR A 69 4.60 -10.15 -1.28
C TYR A 69 3.99 -10.60 0.05
N ARG A 70 3.34 -11.77 0.02
CA ARG A 70 2.71 -12.36 1.21
C ARG A 70 3.64 -13.42 1.82
N ASP A 71 3.73 -13.42 3.15
CA ASP A 71 4.36 -14.53 3.86
C ASP A 71 3.37 -15.70 3.94
N THR A 72 3.68 -16.79 3.25
CA THR A 72 2.79 -17.96 3.13
C THR A 72 3.30 -19.18 3.88
N ARG A 73 4.41 -19.09 4.62
CA ARG A 73 5.07 -20.26 5.24
C ARG A 73 4.10 -21.07 6.12
N PHE A 74 3.34 -20.39 6.96
CA PHE A 74 2.40 -21.00 7.91
C PHE A 74 0.92 -20.90 7.48
N SER A 75 0.64 -20.27 6.33
CA SER A 75 -0.73 -20.12 5.83
C SER A 75 -1.18 -21.37 5.07
N LYS A 76 -2.46 -21.74 5.21
CA LYS A 76 -3.09 -22.76 4.35
C LYS A 76 -3.24 -22.24 2.91
N ASP A 77 -3.58 -20.97 2.78
CA ASP A 77 -3.61 -20.27 1.51
C ASP A 77 -2.17 -19.90 1.10
N LYS A 78 -1.76 -20.33 -0.10
CA LYS A 78 -0.41 -20.12 -0.65
C LYS A 78 -0.34 -19.06 -1.73
N THR A 79 -1.38 -18.24 -1.92
CA THR A 79 -1.32 -17.11 -2.87
C THR A 79 -0.12 -16.19 -2.56
N PRO A 80 0.73 -15.90 -3.56
CA PRO A 80 2.04 -15.25 -3.38
C PRO A 80 1.95 -13.74 -3.10
N PHE A 81 0.89 -13.06 -3.54
CA PHE A 81 0.76 -11.61 -3.44
C PHE A 81 -0.44 -11.19 -2.60
N LYS A 82 -0.36 -10.01 -1.99
CA LYS A 82 -1.49 -9.32 -1.38
C LYS A 82 -2.34 -8.67 -2.49
N SER A 83 -3.65 -8.86 -2.42
CA SER A 83 -4.64 -8.23 -3.32
C SER A 83 -5.11 -6.84 -2.84
N HIS A 84 -4.33 -6.19 -1.98
CA HIS A 84 -4.58 -4.86 -1.44
C HIS A 84 -3.25 -4.12 -1.28
N PHE A 85 -3.30 -2.79 -1.29
CA PHE A 85 -2.20 -1.99 -0.76
C PHE A 85 -2.44 -1.71 0.71
N GLY A 86 -1.39 -1.83 1.51
CA GLY A 86 -1.44 -1.50 2.93
C GLY A 86 -0.22 -0.67 3.31
N GLY A 87 -0.40 0.25 4.24
CA GLY A 87 0.69 1.04 4.77
C GLY A 87 0.49 1.39 6.23
N ARG A 88 1.57 1.82 6.88
CA ARG A 88 1.58 2.21 8.28
C ARG A 88 2.30 3.54 8.47
N PHE A 89 1.65 4.44 9.20
CA PHE A 89 2.25 5.66 9.71
C PHE A 89 2.66 5.50 11.17
N ARG A 90 3.88 5.95 11.50
CA ARG A 90 4.40 5.96 12.87
C ARG A 90 4.26 7.36 13.45
N ARG A 91 3.62 7.44 14.62
CA ARG A 91 3.53 8.69 15.38
C ARG A 91 4.90 9.07 15.94
N ALA A 92 5.16 10.36 16.05
CA ALA A 92 6.44 10.90 16.47
C ALA A 92 6.71 10.69 17.96
N THR A 93 7.96 10.48 18.34
CA THR A 93 8.44 10.34 19.73
C THR A 93 7.95 9.08 20.45
N ASN A 94 8.68 8.68 21.50
CA ASN A 94 8.29 7.55 22.36
C ASN A 94 7.05 7.83 23.23
N LYS A 95 6.65 9.11 23.38
CA LYS A 95 5.47 9.50 24.16
C LYS A 95 4.18 9.26 23.39
N LEU A 96 4.19 9.41 22.06
CA LEU A 96 3.04 9.09 21.22
C LEU A 96 3.07 7.60 20.86
N ARG A 97 2.37 6.80 21.65
CA ARG A 97 2.25 5.35 21.40
C ARG A 97 1.37 5.09 20.16
N GLY A 98 1.67 3.98 19.47
CA GLY A 98 0.85 3.45 18.39
C GLY A 98 1.24 3.93 17.00
N GLY A 99 0.28 3.88 16.08
CA GLY A 99 0.43 4.25 14.68
C GLY A 99 -0.88 4.03 13.93
N TYR A 100 -0.95 4.55 12.72
CA TYR A 100 -2.11 4.37 11.85
C TYR A 100 -1.81 3.30 10.83
N TYR A 101 -2.79 2.43 10.59
CA TYR A 101 -2.78 1.50 9.47
C TYR A 101 -3.86 1.96 8.48
N TYR A 102 -3.53 1.91 7.20
CA TYR A 102 -4.49 2.14 6.13
C TYR A 102 -4.33 1.05 5.08
N HIS A 103 -5.43 0.73 4.41
CA HIS A 103 -5.44 -0.19 3.28
C HIS A 103 -6.59 0.12 2.32
N ILE A 104 -6.43 -0.32 1.08
CA ILE A 104 -7.41 -0.21 0.00
C ILE A 104 -7.49 -1.51 -0.81
#